data_AF-A0A929DBN9-F1
#
_entry.id   AF-A0A929DBN9-F1
#
_cell.length_a   1.000
_cell.length_b   1.000
_cell.length_c   1.000
_cell.angle_alpha   90.00
_cell.angle_beta   90.00
_cell.angle_gamma   90.00
#
_symmetry.space_group_name_H-M   'P 1'
#
loop_
_entity.id
_entity.type
_entity.pdbx_description
1 polymer ?
#
loop_
_entity_poly.entity_id
_entity_poly.type
_entity_poly.pdbx_seq_one_letter_code
_entity_poly.pdbx_strand_id
1 'polypeptide(L)'
;SVWERFVVEVERAYTRERLMLGQGPSVTSEELDARIRFCPWFYYEPGRVYVEHGGQYEPASYFADYLNPVVPDDPERIQLPWGSLFVRYLFNKVEDVHPFADNVKPPVRYLAWAFRKDPIVTTRLLVTRGWVFLRAFWNVAHKTVEVALKKSQARDQSGQLGSVPLPPGVTQNIANLARRRAAASWRQWVGSAVRSVPSLLMVVLAALVVLSIVGRLWWVAAACLVVAVFAFLLRRVLSRRFDSTFDDYLLPAARELEQVLKPAHAVRYIVMGHDHNAALERLERAWYVNTGAWVQIYEKKGPIEGRELLTFFRLAWGYEGTPELLRWDDAAGAPARLTLGLLDA
;
A
#
# COMPACT_ATOMS: atom_id res chain seq x y z
N SER A 1 11.38 15.33 19.20
CA SER A 1 10.30 14.68 18.41
C SER A 1 10.87 14.00 17.16
N VAL A 2 10.06 13.27 16.36
CA VAL A 2 10.50 12.75 15.04
C VAL A 2 10.84 13.91 14.09
N TRP A 3 10.11 15.02 14.20
CA TRP A 3 10.25 16.20 13.35
C TRP A 3 11.60 16.89 13.60
N GLU A 4 11.96 17.11 14.86
CA GLU A 4 13.29 17.64 15.23
C GLU A 4 14.42 16.76 14.70
N ARG A 5 14.29 15.43 14.82
CA ARG A 5 15.32 14.51 14.28
C ARG A 5 15.44 14.66 12.76
N PHE A 6 14.32 14.81 12.05
CA PHE A 6 14.33 15.04 10.61
C PHE A 6 15.03 16.37 10.25
N VAL A 7 14.73 17.46 10.96
CA VAL A 7 15.38 18.77 10.74
C VAL A 7 16.90 18.67 10.93
N VAL A 8 17.35 17.98 11.98
CA VAL A 8 18.78 17.75 12.24
C VAL A 8 19.45 16.93 11.13
N GLU A 9 18.79 15.90 10.60
CA GLU A 9 19.35 15.12 9.50
C GLU A 9 19.40 15.92 8.18
N VAL A 10 18.40 16.79 7.93
CA VAL A 10 18.44 17.73 6.80
C VAL A 10 19.58 18.72 6.95
N GLU A 11 19.80 19.27 8.14
CA GLU A 11 20.92 20.17 8.44
C GLU A 11 22.27 19.50 8.17
N ARG A 12 22.44 18.25 8.62
CA ARG A 12 23.65 17.45 8.37
C ARG A 12 23.88 17.21 6.89
N ALA A 13 22.83 16.83 6.16
CA ALA A 13 22.92 16.58 4.72
C ALA A 13 23.30 17.87 3.96
N TYR A 14 22.61 18.98 4.23
CA TYR A 14 22.90 20.28 3.63
C TYR A 14 24.32 20.75 3.93
N THR A 15 24.77 20.62 5.18
CA THR A 15 26.12 21.02 5.58
C THR A 15 27.19 20.21 4.84
N ARG A 16 26.98 18.90 4.69
CA ARG A 16 27.91 18.05 3.92
C ARG A 16 27.96 18.47 2.45
N GLU A 17 26.82 18.66 1.80
CA GLU A 17 26.75 19.10 0.41
C GLU A 17 27.45 20.47 0.22
N ARG A 18 27.14 21.45 1.08
CA ARG A 18 27.75 22.78 1.07
C ARG A 18 29.27 22.72 1.20
N LEU A 19 29.80 21.89 2.10
CA LEU A 19 31.23 21.69 2.28
C LEU A 19 31.88 21.01 1.06
N MET A 20 31.18 20.06 0.43
CA MET A 20 31.66 19.37 -0.78
C MET A 20 31.71 20.30 -2.00
N LEU A 21 30.69 21.14 -2.19
CA LEU A 21 30.61 22.05 -3.33
C LEU A 21 31.41 23.35 -3.12
N GLY A 22 31.78 23.67 -1.88
CA GLY A 22 32.47 24.91 -1.52
C GLY A 22 31.65 26.18 -1.80
N GLN A 23 30.33 26.04 -1.91
CA GLN A 23 29.40 27.12 -2.29
C GLN A 23 28.14 27.07 -1.43
N GLY A 24 27.47 28.22 -1.28
CA GLY A 24 26.19 28.36 -0.58
C GLY A 24 26.28 28.94 0.84
N PRO A 25 25.22 29.61 1.31
CA PRO A 25 25.19 30.20 2.64
C PRO A 25 25.20 29.12 3.73
N SER A 26 25.75 29.42 4.91
CA SER A 26 25.41 28.64 6.10
C SER A 26 23.95 28.90 6.46
N VAL A 27 23.23 27.85 6.84
CA VAL A 27 21.83 27.96 7.29
C VAL A 27 21.79 27.49 8.74
N THR A 28 21.16 28.25 9.63
CA THR A 28 21.00 27.84 11.04
C THR A 28 19.88 26.81 11.19
N SER A 29 19.87 26.09 12.32
CA SER A 29 18.77 25.17 12.62
C SER A 29 17.42 25.90 12.71
N GLU A 30 17.36 27.14 13.22
CA GLU A 30 16.09 27.89 13.24
C GLU A 30 15.62 28.27 11.83
N GLU A 31 16.55 28.66 10.95
CA GLU A 31 16.22 28.97 9.55
C GLU A 31 15.75 27.73 8.78
N LEU A 32 16.31 26.56 9.05
CA LEU A 32 15.86 25.29 8.48
C LEU A 32 14.47 24.91 8.99
N ASP A 33 14.23 25.01 10.29
CA ASP A 33 12.94 24.72 10.89
C ASP A 33 11.83 25.61 10.30
N ALA A 34 12.12 26.90 10.08
CA ALA A 34 11.19 27.83 9.43
C ALA A 34 10.91 27.51 7.94
N ARG A 35 11.81 26.77 7.27
CA ARG A 35 11.69 26.39 5.85
C ARG A 35 11.07 25.01 5.64
N ILE A 36 11.04 24.17 6.66
CA ILE A 36 10.49 22.82 6.61
C ILE A 36 9.04 22.85 7.06
N ARG A 37 8.15 22.24 6.27
CA ARG A 37 6.72 22.13 6.61
C ARG A 37 6.30 20.67 6.63
N PHE A 38 5.67 20.26 7.73
CA PHE A 38 5.07 18.95 7.87
C PHE A 38 3.59 19.03 7.56
N CYS A 39 3.17 18.48 6.41
CA CYS A 39 1.77 18.42 6.03
C CYS A 39 1.10 17.23 6.74
N PRO A 40 -0.04 17.42 7.44
CA PRO A 40 -0.68 16.34 8.17
C PRO A 40 -1.33 15.28 7.26
N TRP A 41 -1.62 15.62 6.01
CA TRP A 41 -2.24 14.69 5.06
C TRP A 41 -1.65 14.81 3.65
N PHE A 42 -1.84 15.96 3.00
CA PHE A 42 -1.37 16.20 1.64
C PHE A 42 -0.80 17.61 1.50
N TYR A 43 0.05 17.78 0.51
CA TYR A 43 0.50 19.09 0.05
C TYR A 43 -0.34 19.54 -1.14
N TYR A 44 -0.70 20.82 -1.17
CA TYR A 44 -1.48 21.39 -2.25
C TYR A 44 -0.98 22.80 -2.55
N GLU A 45 -0.68 23.04 -3.82
CA GLU A 45 -0.35 24.34 -4.39
C GLU A 45 -1.39 24.66 -5.49
N PRO A 46 -2.25 25.68 -5.28
CA PRO A 46 -3.32 26.01 -6.22
C PRO A 46 -2.84 26.16 -7.66
N GLY A 47 -3.53 25.53 -8.60
CA GLY A 47 -3.20 25.62 -10.03
C GLY A 47 -1.94 24.88 -10.45
N ARG A 48 -1.18 24.29 -9.51
CA ARG A 48 0.10 23.65 -9.79
C ARG A 48 0.12 22.17 -9.42
N VAL A 49 0.12 21.82 -8.15
CA VAL A 49 0.38 20.43 -7.72
C VAL A 49 -0.43 20.02 -6.50
N TYR A 50 -0.90 18.78 -6.52
CA TYR A 50 -1.42 18.07 -5.36
C TYR A 50 -0.51 16.86 -5.12
N VAL A 51 -0.02 16.68 -3.88
CA VAL A 51 0.86 15.57 -3.50
C VAL A 51 0.29 14.86 -2.28
N GLU A 52 0.05 13.55 -2.40
CA GLU A 52 -0.27 12.69 -1.26
C GLU A 52 0.45 11.35 -1.37
N HIS A 53 0.42 10.54 -0.30
CA HIS A 53 1.07 9.24 -0.34
C HIS A 53 0.32 8.21 -1.20
N GLY A 54 -1.03 8.22 -1.22
CA GLY A 54 -1.85 7.28 -2.00
C GLY A 54 -2.30 6.01 -1.25
N GLY A 55 -1.71 5.71 -0.09
CA GLY A 55 -2.05 4.52 0.71
C GLY A 55 -3.49 4.51 1.27
N GLN A 56 -4.17 5.66 1.35
CA GLN A 56 -5.58 5.71 1.76
C GLN A 56 -6.57 5.14 0.73
N TYR A 57 -6.15 4.95 -0.52
CA TYR A 57 -6.98 4.27 -1.53
C TYR A 57 -6.77 2.75 -1.54
N GLU A 58 -5.79 2.24 -0.77
CA GLU A 58 -5.54 0.81 -0.60
C GLU A 58 -6.24 0.29 0.68
N PRO A 59 -7.01 -0.81 0.61
CA PRO A 59 -7.68 -1.37 1.78
C PRO A 59 -6.77 -1.77 2.94
N ALA A 60 -5.54 -2.21 2.63
CA ALA A 60 -4.62 -2.72 3.64
C ALA A 60 -4.01 -1.61 4.49
N SER A 61 -3.96 -0.39 3.95
CA SER A 61 -3.38 0.80 4.57
C SER A 61 -4.39 1.91 4.91
N TYR A 62 -5.68 1.70 4.64
CA TYR A 62 -6.74 2.67 4.94
C TYR A 62 -6.98 2.87 6.44
N PHE A 63 -6.98 4.14 6.89
CA PHE A 63 -7.36 4.51 8.26
C PHE A 63 -8.75 5.16 8.27
N ALA A 64 -9.60 4.77 9.21
CA ALA A 64 -10.95 5.34 9.33
C ALA A 64 -10.94 6.81 9.82
N ASP A 65 -9.90 7.19 10.54
CA ASP A 65 -9.56 8.56 10.90
C ASP A 65 -8.09 8.80 10.58
N TYR A 66 -7.80 9.36 9.41
CA TYR A 66 -6.42 9.51 8.98
C TYR A 66 -5.68 10.61 9.76
N LEU A 67 -6.38 11.69 10.12
CA LEU A 67 -5.81 12.83 10.85
C LEU A 67 -5.68 12.55 12.35
N ASN A 68 -6.51 11.66 12.89
CA ASN A 68 -6.42 11.22 14.28
C ASN A 68 -6.59 9.70 14.41
N PRO A 69 -5.57 8.90 14.02
CA PRO A 69 -5.68 7.44 13.89
C PRO A 69 -5.58 6.72 15.24
N VAL A 70 -6.24 7.20 16.29
CA VAL A 70 -6.22 6.60 17.63
C VAL A 70 -7.46 5.74 17.87
N VAL A 71 -7.36 4.79 18.81
CA VAL A 71 -8.51 4.01 19.26
C VAL A 71 -9.42 4.93 20.11
N PRO A 72 -10.74 5.04 19.82
CA PRO A 72 -11.59 6.00 20.54
C PRO A 72 -11.64 5.81 22.06
N ASP A 73 -11.58 4.57 22.53
CA ASP A 73 -11.59 4.25 23.97
C ASP A 73 -10.18 4.13 24.57
N ASP A 74 -9.12 4.30 23.77
CA ASP A 74 -7.72 4.16 24.20
C ASP A 74 -6.80 5.06 23.33
N PRO A 75 -6.77 6.39 23.59
CA PRO A 75 -6.02 7.35 22.78
C PRO A 75 -4.50 7.13 22.77
N GLU A 76 -3.96 6.34 23.69
CA GLU A 76 -2.54 5.96 23.71
C GLU A 76 -2.19 4.93 22.63
N ARG A 77 -3.20 4.37 21.94
CA ARG A 77 -3.01 3.36 20.91
C ARG A 77 -3.48 3.82 19.54
N ILE A 78 -2.64 3.58 18.55
CA ILE A 78 -2.98 3.77 17.13
C ILE A 78 -3.95 2.66 16.69
N GLN A 79 -5.04 3.04 16.05
CA GLN A 79 -5.94 2.14 15.35
C GLN A 79 -5.29 1.70 14.03
N LEU A 80 -4.47 0.65 14.12
CA LEU A 80 -3.75 0.11 12.96
C LEU A 80 -4.70 -0.50 11.93
N PRO A 81 -4.47 -0.27 10.63
CA PRO A 81 -5.18 -0.98 9.57
C PRO A 81 -4.72 -2.44 9.54
N TRP A 82 -5.53 -3.30 8.94
CA TRP A 82 -5.26 -4.74 8.97
C TRP A 82 -3.95 -5.12 8.28
N GLY A 83 -3.50 -4.37 7.27
CA GLY A 83 -2.20 -4.57 6.62
C GLY A 83 -1.05 -4.37 7.61
N SER A 84 -1.10 -3.33 8.44
CA SER A 84 -0.10 -3.11 9.49
C SER A 84 -0.13 -4.19 10.58
N LEU A 85 -1.32 -4.74 10.90
CA LEU A 85 -1.42 -5.89 11.82
C LEU A 85 -0.79 -7.14 11.20
N PHE A 86 -1.03 -7.40 9.91
CA PHE A 86 -0.43 -8.50 9.18
C PHE A 86 1.09 -8.39 9.17
N VAL A 87 1.62 -7.21 8.86
CA VAL A 87 3.06 -6.96 8.85
C VAL A 87 3.66 -7.16 10.24
N ARG A 88 3.10 -6.50 11.26
CA ARG A 88 3.61 -6.52 12.64
C ARG A 88 3.58 -7.91 13.29
N TYR A 89 2.50 -8.67 13.10
CA TYR A 89 2.30 -9.94 13.83
C TYR A 89 2.68 -11.18 13.02
N LEU A 90 2.79 -11.07 11.69
CA LEU A 90 3.12 -12.19 10.83
C LEU A 90 4.40 -11.93 10.03
N PHE A 91 4.41 -10.89 9.18
CA PHE A 91 5.43 -10.73 8.14
C PHE A 91 6.83 -10.40 8.67
N ASN A 92 6.97 -9.44 9.60
CA ASN A 92 8.27 -9.07 10.19
C ASN A 92 8.98 -10.27 10.86
N LYS A 93 8.20 -11.26 11.31
CA LYS A 93 8.75 -12.50 11.90
C LYS A 93 9.15 -13.54 10.88
N VAL A 94 8.67 -13.41 9.64
CA VAL A 94 9.23 -14.15 8.51
C VAL A 94 10.48 -13.44 7.96
N GLU A 95 10.54 -12.10 8.01
CA GLU A 95 11.76 -11.34 7.70
C GLU A 95 12.92 -11.65 8.64
N ASP A 96 12.65 -11.86 9.94
CA ASP A 96 13.67 -12.32 10.91
C ASP A 96 14.37 -13.63 10.46
N VAL A 97 13.69 -14.46 9.65
CA VAL A 97 14.23 -15.71 9.09
C VAL A 97 14.84 -15.50 7.69
N HIS A 98 14.33 -14.52 6.95
CA HIS A 98 14.69 -14.23 5.56
C HIS A 98 14.62 -12.72 5.30
N PRO A 99 15.73 -11.99 5.47
CA PRO A 99 15.79 -10.52 5.39
C PRO A 99 15.30 -9.91 4.07
N PHE A 100 15.27 -10.70 2.98
CA PHE A 100 14.85 -10.25 1.65
C PHE A 100 13.32 -10.28 1.43
N ALA A 101 12.54 -10.72 2.43
CA ALA A 101 11.10 -10.96 2.27
C ALA A 101 10.32 -9.69 1.92
N ASP A 102 10.68 -8.51 2.47
CA ASP A 102 9.94 -7.25 2.25
C ASP A 102 9.84 -6.84 0.78
N ASN A 103 10.87 -7.19 0.02
CA ASN A 103 10.99 -6.81 -1.39
C ASN A 103 10.19 -7.72 -2.33
N VAL A 104 9.63 -8.83 -1.83
CA VAL A 104 8.81 -9.75 -2.63
C VAL A 104 7.33 -9.42 -2.47
N LYS A 105 6.82 -8.56 -3.37
CA LYS A 105 5.38 -8.29 -3.48
C LYS A 105 4.73 -9.15 -4.59
N PRO A 106 3.47 -9.59 -4.42
CA PRO A 106 2.69 -9.59 -3.18
C PRO A 106 3.24 -10.58 -2.13
N PRO A 107 3.05 -10.30 -0.82
CA PRO A 107 3.51 -11.15 0.30
C PRO A 107 3.09 -12.62 0.21
N VAL A 108 1.96 -12.90 -0.47
CA VAL A 108 1.45 -14.26 -0.70
C VAL A 108 2.41 -15.10 -1.55
N ARG A 109 3.13 -14.48 -2.51
CA ARG A 109 4.14 -15.17 -3.33
C ARG A 109 5.34 -15.59 -2.48
N TYR A 110 5.76 -14.72 -1.58
CA TYR A 110 6.83 -15.02 -0.65
C TYR A 110 6.43 -16.14 0.31
N LEU A 111 5.21 -16.10 0.86
CA LEU A 111 4.71 -17.18 1.71
C LEU A 111 4.70 -18.52 0.95
N ALA A 112 4.27 -18.52 -0.31
CA ALA A 112 4.32 -19.71 -1.17
C ALA A 112 5.75 -20.20 -1.45
N TRP A 113 6.74 -19.31 -1.53
CA TRP A 113 8.15 -19.67 -1.66
C TRP A 113 8.71 -20.23 -0.33
N ALA A 114 8.43 -19.58 0.80
CA ALA A 114 8.85 -20.01 2.12
C ALA A 114 8.32 -21.41 2.46
N PHE A 115 7.06 -21.68 2.11
CA PHE A 115 6.46 -23.02 2.22
C PHE A 115 7.17 -24.08 1.38
N ARG A 116 7.70 -23.72 0.20
CA ARG A 116 8.45 -24.66 -0.66
C ARG A 116 9.86 -24.92 -0.15
N LYS A 117 10.48 -23.94 0.49
CA LYS A 117 11.86 -24.04 0.97
C LYS A 117 11.94 -24.73 2.33
N ASP A 118 11.15 -24.26 3.29
CA ASP A 118 11.17 -24.74 4.68
C ASP A 118 9.74 -24.93 5.23
N PRO A 119 9.04 -26.01 4.82
CA PRO A 119 7.62 -26.21 5.13
C PRO A 119 7.33 -26.37 6.62
N ILE A 120 8.20 -27.05 7.37
CA ILE A 120 8.04 -27.31 8.81
C ILE A 120 8.16 -26.01 9.61
N VAL A 121 9.20 -25.22 9.34
CA VAL A 121 9.47 -23.95 10.02
C VAL A 121 8.36 -22.93 9.70
N THR A 122 8.00 -22.80 8.42
CA THR A 122 6.95 -21.89 7.96
C THR A 122 5.60 -22.24 8.58
N THR A 123 5.24 -23.54 8.62
CA THR A 123 3.97 -24.00 9.20
C THR A 123 3.92 -23.79 10.71
N ARG A 124 5.01 -24.09 11.44
CA ARG A 124 5.09 -23.83 12.89
C ARG A 124 4.92 -22.35 13.22
N LEU A 125 5.55 -21.47 12.44
CA LEU A 125 5.44 -20.03 12.60
C LEU A 125 4.01 -19.54 12.33
N LEU A 126 3.38 -20.02 11.25
CA LEU A 126 2.00 -19.70 10.91
C LEU A 126 0.99 -20.19 11.94
N VAL A 127 1.15 -21.39 12.50
CA VAL A 127 0.21 -21.91 13.51
C VAL A 127 0.36 -21.15 14.83
N THR A 128 1.59 -20.99 15.33
CA THR A 128 1.83 -20.34 16.63
C THR A 128 1.51 -18.85 16.62
N ARG A 129 1.77 -18.16 15.50
CA ARG A 129 1.60 -16.69 15.40
C ARG A 129 0.34 -16.29 14.64
N GLY A 130 -0.15 -17.13 13.74
CA GLY A 130 -1.44 -16.92 13.07
C GLY A 130 -2.59 -16.81 14.07
N TRP A 131 -2.53 -17.54 15.20
CA TRP A 131 -3.49 -17.36 16.29
C TRP A 131 -3.44 -15.94 16.91
N VAL A 132 -2.24 -15.41 17.15
CA VAL A 132 -2.07 -14.04 17.69
C VAL A 132 -2.56 -13.00 16.68
N PHE A 133 -2.25 -13.19 15.39
CA PHE A 133 -2.77 -12.36 14.31
C PHE A 133 -4.29 -12.43 14.23
N LEU A 134 -4.89 -13.63 14.24
CA LEU A 134 -6.35 -13.81 14.20
C LEU A 134 -7.03 -13.15 15.40
N ARG A 135 -6.46 -13.26 16.60
CA ARG A 135 -6.97 -12.59 17.80
C ARG A 135 -6.87 -11.07 17.70
N ALA A 136 -5.73 -10.55 17.24
CA ALA A 136 -5.53 -9.11 17.03
C ALA A 136 -6.48 -8.58 15.95
N PHE A 137 -6.62 -9.31 14.84
CA PHE A 137 -7.54 -9.01 13.75
C PHE A 137 -9.00 -9.02 14.22
N TRP A 138 -9.43 -10.03 14.98
CA TRP A 138 -10.78 -10.14 15.54
C TRP A 138 -11.11 -8.96 16.46
N ASN A 139 -10.18 -8.59 17.34
CA ASN A 139 -10.34 -7.45 18.24
C ASN A 139 -10.46 -6.11 17.48
N VAL A 140 -9.73 -5.95 16.39
CA VAL A 140 -9.81 -4.75 15.55
C VAL A 140 -11.07 -4.76 14.70
N ALA A 141 -11.41 -5.87 14.03
CA ALA A 141 -12.62 -6.00 13.21
C ALA A 141 -13.90 -5.73 14.01
N HIS A 142 -14.01 -6.26 15.24
CA HIS A 142 -15.13 -5.97 16.13
C HIS A 142 -15.20 -4.48 16.53
N LYS A 143 -14.06 -3.88 16.90
CA LYS A 143 -14.02 -2.47 17.27
C LYS A 143 -14.25 -1.53 16.07
N THR A 144 -13.81 -1.88 14.86
CA THR A 144 -14.04 -1.07 13.65
C THR A 144 -15.52 -1.01 13.30
N VAL A 145 -16.27 -2.10 13.47
CA VAL A 145 -17.73 -2.11 13.29
C VAL A 145 -18.42 -1.25 14.34
N GLU A 146 -17.99 -1.34 15.61
CA GLU A 146 -18.56 -0.56 16.71
C GLU A 146 -18.27 0.94 16.58
N VAL A 147 -17.07 1.31 16.16
CA VAL A 147 -16.66 2.70 15.91
C VAL A 147 -17.35 3.25 14.66
N ALA A 148 -17.55 2.46 13.60
CA ALA A 148 -18.32 2.89 12.43
C ALA A 148 -19.78 3.24 12.79
N LEU A 149 -20.36 2.58 13.79
CA LEU A 149 -21.70 2.87 14.32
C LEU A 149 -21.71 4.14 15.19
N LYS A 150 -20.72 4.30 16.09
CA LYS A 150 -20.59 5.48 16.99
C LYS A 150 -20.18 6.77 16.26
N LYS A 151 -19.42 6.69 15.16
CA LYS A 151 -18.87 7.86 14.43
C LYS A 151 -19.91 8.62 13.59
N SER A 152 -21.17 8.17 13.53
CA SER A 152 -22.27 8.97 12.98
C SER A 152 -22.65 10.17 13.88
N GLN A 153 -22.29 10.14 15.18
CA GLN A 153 -22.67 11.15 16.17
C GLN A 153 -21.53 12.11 16.58
N ALA A 154 -20.25 11.71 16.47
CA ALA A 154 -19.12 12.46 17.07
C ALA A 154 -18.34 13.36 16.09
N ARG A 155 -18.95 13.74 14.95
CA ARG A 155 -18.25 14.46 13.86
C ARG A 155 -17.89 15.91 14.19
N ASP A 156 -18.32 16.42 15.34
CA ASP A 156 -18.19 17.83 15.74
C ASP A 156 -16.87 18.20 16.45
N GLN A 157 -15.96 17.25 16.71
CA GLN A 157 -14.75 17.53 17.53
C GLN A 157 -13.41 17.50 16.78
N SER A 158 -13.39 17.49 15.45
CA SER A 158 -12.14 17.52 14.65
C SER A 158 -11.58 18.93 14.45
N GLY A 159 -11.69 19.79 15.45
CA GLY A 159 -11.36 21.22 15.38
C GLY A 159 -9.89 21.59 15.58
N GLN A 160 -8.94 20.65 15.70
CA GLN A 160 -7.60 21.01 16.21
C GLN A 160 -6.37 20.29 15.63
N LEU A 161 -6.49 19.51 14.55
CA LEU A 161 -5.33 18.87 13.90
C LEU A 161 -5.06 19.46 12.52
N GLY A 162 -4.35 20.60 12.50
CA GLY A 162 -3.74 21.23 11.32
C GLY A 162 -4.72 21.69 10.25
N SER A 163 -4.65 22.95 9.84
CA SER A 163 -5.43 23.40 8.67
C SER A 163 -4.95 22.65 7.43
N VAL A 164 -5.74 21.69 6.96
CA VAL A 164 -5.55 21.09 5.64
C VAL A 164 -5.76 22.18 4.60
N PRO A 165 -4.90 22.31 3.56
CA PRO A 165 -4.89 23.45 2.64
C PRO A 165 -6.03 23.41 1.59
N LEU A 166 -7.21 22.89 1.94
CA LEU A 166 -8.41 22.86 1.11
C LEU A 166 -9.68 23.04 1.97
N PRO A 167 -10.77 23.60 1.41
CA PRO A 167 -12.02 23.77 2.15
C PRO A 167 -12.56 22.44 2.69
N PRO A 168 -13.25 22.43 3.86
CA PRO A 168 -13.75 21.20 4.48
C PRO A 168 -14.59 20.32 3.54
N GLY A 169 -15.40 20.93 2.67
CA GLY A 169 -16.22 20.18 1.70
C GLY A 169 -15.39 19.40 0.68
N VAL A 170 -14.28 19.98 0.19
CA VAL A 170 -13.37 19.31 -0.75
C VAL A 170 -12.61 18.20 -0.05
N THR A 171 -12.02 18.52 1.11
CA THR A 171 -11.30 17.57 1.97
C THR A 171 -12.19 16.38 2.34
N GLN A 172 -13.47 16.62 2.60
CA GLN A 172 -14.45 15.57 2.88
C GLN A 172 -14.73 14.68 1.67
N ASN A 173 -14.79 15.25 0.47
CA ASN A 173 -14.98 14.49 -0.76
C ASN A 173 -13.76 13.60 -1.07
N ILE A 174 -12.54 14.08 -0.80
CA ILE A 174 -11.30 13.28 -0.89
C ILE A 174 -11.36 12.12 0.12
N ALA A 175 -11.72 12.38 1.38
CA ALA A 175 -11.88 11.33 2.40
C ALA A 175 -12.94 10.29 2.01
N ASN A 176 -14.06 10.74 1.43
CA ASN A 176 -15.12 9.86 0.95
C ASN A 176 -14.66 9.01 -0.26
N LEU A 177 -13.86 9.58 -1.16
CA LEU A 177 -13.23 8.84 -2.26
C LEU A 177 -12.35 7.71 -1.72
N ALA A 178 -11.44 8.02 -0.79
CA ALA A 178 -10.59 7.03 -0.13
C ALA A 178 -11.41 5.91 0.52
N ARG A 179 -12.43 6.27 1.31
CA ARG A 179 -13.33 5.30 1.95
C ARG A 179 -14.04 4.39 0.96
N ARG A 180 -14.60 4.95 -0.13
CA ARG A 180 -15.32 4.17 -1.14
C ARG A 180 -14.39 3.18 -1.83
N ARG A 181 -13.17 3.59 -2.16
CA ARG A 181 -12.17 2.72 -2.81
C ARG A 181 -11.65 1.63 -1.88
N ALA A 182 -11.31 1.97 -0.65
CA ALA A 182 -10.93 0.99 0.37
C ALA A 182 -12.04 -0.06 0.60
N ALA A 183 -13.31 0.37 0.67
CA ALA A 183 -14.43 -0.55 0.84
C ALA A 183 -14.70 -1.41 -0.41
N ALA A 184 -14.57 -0.85 -1.62
CA ALA A 184 -14.75 -1.60 -2.87
C ALA A 184 -13.70 -2.71 -3.01
N SER A 185 -12.44 -2.40 -2.73
CA SER A 185 -11.35 -3.36 -2.82
C SER A 185 -11.38 -4.40 -1.67
N TRP A 186 -11.93 -4.07 -0.48
CA TRP A 186 -12.23 -5.08 0.55
C TRP A 186 -13.23 -6.14 0.07
N ARG A 187 -14.30 -5.73 -0.62
CA ARG A 187 -15.28 -6.68 -1.21
C ARG A 187 -14.63 -7.61 -2.25
N GLN A 188 -13.70 -7.09 -3.04
CA GLN A 188 -12.93 -7.90 -3.99
C GLN A 188 -12.01 -8.91 -3.28
N TRP A 189 -11.41 -8.52 -2.15
CA TRP A 189 -10.61 -9.41 -1.31
C TRP A 189 -11.43 -10.53 -0.68
N VAL A 190 -12.59 -10.22 -0.11
CA VAL A 190 -13.53 -11.23 0.41
C VAL A 190 -13.98 -12.17 -0.71
N GLY A 191 -14.31 -11.63 -1.89
CA GLY A 191 -14.60 -12.43 -3.08
C GLY A 191 -13.45 -13.37 -3.44
N SER A 192 -12.20 -12.91 -3.31
CA SER A 192 -10.99 -13.70 -3.54
C SER A 192 -10.73 -14.77 -2.48
N ALA A 193 -11.00 -14.49 -1.21
CA ALA A 193 -10.93 -15.49 -0.15
C ALA A 193 -12.00 -16.57 -0.33
N VAL A 194 -13.22 -16.19 -0.70
CA VAL A 194 -14.31 -17.13 -1.06
C VAL A 194 -13.92 -17.98 -2.28
N ARG A 195 -13.15 -17.46 -3.25
CA ARG A 195 -12.58 -18.25 -4.37
C ARG A 195 -11.59 -19.33 -3.92
N SER A 196 -10.88 -19.12 -2.82
CA SER A 196 -9.89 -20.07 -2.30
C SER A 196 -10.54 -21.23 -1.54
N VAL A 197 -11.75 -21.06 -1.01
CA VAL A 197 -12.48 -22.10 -0.25
C VAL A 197 -12.76 -23.36 -1.12
N PRO A 198 -13.30 -23.25 -2.35
CA PRO A 198 -13.43 -24.42 -3.24
C PRO A 198 -12.09 -25.09 -3.54
N SER A 199 -11.00 -24.32 -3.65
CA SER A 199 -9.68 -24.87 -3.94
C SER A 199 -9.11 -25.68 -2.77
N LEU A 200 -9.34 -25.24 -1.53
CA LEU A 200 -8.99 -25.99 -0.32
C LEU A 200 -9.87 -27.22 -0.14
N LEU A 201 -11.17 -27.09 -0.42
CA LEU A 201 -12.13 -28.19 -0.40
C LEU A 201 -11.72 -29.31 -1.38
N MET A 202 -11.24 -28.95 -2.58
CA MET A 202 -10.69 -29.91 -3.54
C MET A 202 -9.51 -30.72 -2.99
N VAL A 203 -8.59 -30.08 -2.27
CA VAL A 203 -7.41 -30.74 -1.69
C VAL A 203 -7.82 -31.70 -0.57
N VAL A 204 -8.73 -31.27 0.30
CA VAL A 204 -9.26 -32.11 1.39
C VAL A 204 -10.01 -33.32 0.82
N LEU A 205 -10.86 -33.12 -0.20
CA LEU A 205 -11.59 -34.20 -0.84
C LEU A 205 -10.66 -35.17 -1.57
N ALA A 206 -9.61 -34.68 -2.24
CA ALA A 206 -8.60 -35.53 -2.86
C ALA A 206 -7.87 -36.39 -1.82
N ALA A 207 -7.51 -35.82 -0.66
CA ALA A 207 -6.91 -36.58 0.44
C ALA A 207 -7.87 -37.65 1.01
N LEU A 208 -9.16 -37.32 1.15
CA LEU A 208 -10.19 -38.26 1.60
C LEU A 208 -10.46 -39.38 0.60
N VAL A 209 -10.39 -39.11 -0.71
CA VAL A 209 -10.47 -40.14 -1.76
C VAL A 209 -9.30 -41.13 -1.60
N VAL A 210 -8.08 -40.64 -1.45
CA VAL A 210 -6.89 -41.49 -1.26
C VAL A 210 -7.03 -42.35 0.00
N LEU A 211 -7.46 -41.77 1.13
CA LEU A 211 -7.67 -42.49 2.39
C LEU A 211 -8.79 -43.55 2.27
N SER A 212 -9.86 -43.22 1.54
CA SER A 212 -11.03 -44.11 1.37
C SER A 212 -10.72 -45.30 0.45
N ILE A 213 -9.83 -45.11 -0.54
CA ILE A 213 -9.31 -46.19 -1.38
C ILE A 213 -8.47 -47.17 -0.55
N VAL A 214 -7.60 -46.65 0.34
CA VAL A 214 -6.81 -47.47 1.28
C VAL A 214 -7.72 -48.21 2.27
N GLY A 215 -8.81 -47.57 2.71
CA GLY A 215 -9.80 -48.16 3.62
C GLY A 215 -10.88 -49.05 2.98
N ARG A 216 -10.81 -49.35 1.67
CA ARG A 216 -11.83 -50.13 0.91
C ARG A 216 -13.27 -49.57 0.97
N LEU A 217 -13.43 -48.27 1.23
CA LEU A 217 -14.72 -47.58 1.28
C LEU A 217 -14.99 -46.82 -0.03
N TRP A 218 -15.19 -47.58 -1.11
CA TRP A 218 -15.28 -47.04 -2.48
C TRP A 218 -16.45 -46.06 -2.71
N TRP A 219 -17.55 -46.20 -1.98
CA TRP A 219 -18.70 -45.29 -2.05
C TRP A 219 -18.39 -43.90 -1.48
N VAL A 220 -17.50 -43.81 -0.48
CA VAL A 220 -17.02 -42.52 0.06
C VAL A 220 -16.12 -41.83 -0.96
N ALA A 221 -15.29 -42.59 -1.69
CA ALA A 221 -14.46 -42.04 -2.77
C ALA A 221 -15.32 -41.47 -3.92
N ALA A 222 -16.39 -42.16 -4.31
CA ALA A 222 -17.32 -41.66 -5.33
C ALA A 222 -18.04 -40.37 -4.88
N ALA A 223 -18.50 -40.30 -3.64
CA ALA A 223 -19.11 -39.09 -3.07
C ALA A 223 -18.12 -37.91 -3.03
N CYS A 224 -16.87 -38.15 -2.61
CA CYS A 224 -15.84 -37.11 -2.58
C CYS A 224 -15.49 -36.59 -3.99
N LEU A 225 -15.48 -37.46 -5.00
CA LEU A 225 -15.23 -37.08 -6.39
C LEU A 225 -16.33 -36.14 -6.93
N VAL A 226 -17.60 -36.42 -6.62
CA VAL A 226 -18.74 -35.57 -7.05
C VAL A 226 -18.65 -34.17 -6.42
N VAL A 227 -18.36 -34.10 -5.11
CA VAL A 227 -18.17 -32.81 -4.43
C VAL A 227 -16.96 -32.05 -4.99
N ALA A 228 -15.90 -32.76 -5.37
CA ALA A 228 -14.73 -32.17 -6.01
C ALA A 228 -15.08 -31.57 -7.39
N VAL A 229 -15.79 -32.31 -8.24
CA VAL A 229 -16.25 -31.77 -9.55
C VAL A 229 -17.11 -30.52 -9.36
N PHE A 230 -18.01 -30.51 -8.36
CA PHE A 230 -18.83 -29.34 -8.06
C PHE A 230 -18.00 -28.14 -7.57
N ALA A 231 -17.03 -28.37 -6.67
CA ALA A 231 -16.11 -27.33 -6.21
C ALA A 231 -15.24 -26.76 -7.35
N PHE A 232 -14.81 -27.61 -8.29
CA PHE A 232 -14.08 -27.18 -9.49
C PHE A 232 -14.94 -26.32 -10.42
N LEU A 233 -16.19 -26.72 -10.68
CA LEU A 233 -17.13 -25.94 -11.50
C LEU A 233 -17.46 -24.60 -10.85
N LEU A 234 -17.69 -24.59 -9.54
CA LEU A 234 -17.89 -23.37 -8.75
C LEU A 234 -16.69 -22.43 -8.87
N ARG A 235 -15.46 -22.96 -8.73
CA ARG A 235 -14.22 -22.19 -8.94
C ARG A 235 -14.16 -21.60 -10.35
N ARG A 236 -14.49 -22.37 -11.39
CA ARG A 236 -14.44 -21.92 -12.80
C ARG A 236 -15.46 -20.83 -13.12
N VAL A 237 -16.65 -20.90 -12.52
CA VAL A 237 -17.67 -19.84 -12.65
C VAL A 237 -17.24 -18.58 -11.90
N LEU A 238 -16.67 -18.75 -10.71
CA LEU A 238 -16.23 -17.63 -9.86
C LEU A 238 -14.97 -16.95 -10.42
N SER A 239 -14.10 -17.69 -11.14
CA SER A 239 -12.94 -17.14 -11.85
C SER A 239 -13.32 -16.36 -13.10
N ARG A 240 -14.33 -16.80 -13.86
CA ARG A 240 -14.77 -16.12 -15.10
C ARG A 240 -15.40 -14.74 -14.89
N ARG A 241 -15.79 -14.38 -13.67
CA ARG A 241 -16.45 -13.10 -13.36
C ARG A 241 -15.53 -12.04 -12.75
N PHE A 242 -14.32 -12.39 -12.34
CA PHE A 242 -13.49 -11.49 -11.51
C PHE A 242 -11.98 -11.74 -11.75
N ASP A 243 -11.49 -11.31 -12.90
CA ASP A 243 -10.06 -11.07 -13.15
C ASP A 243 -9.79 -9.58 -12.95
N SER A 244 -9.40 -9.21 -11.73
CA SER A 244 -8.82 -7.90 -11.44
C SER A 244 -7.90 -8.08 -10.24
N THR A 245 -6.62 -8.30 -10.52
CA THR A 245 -5.61 -8.66 -9.51
C THR A 245 -4.79 -7.42 -9.22
N PHE A 246 -4.98 -6.75 -8.07
CA PHE A 246 -4.08 -5.69 -7.58
C PHE A 246 -3.58 -4.69 -8.64
N ASP A 247 -4.37 -4.46 -9.69
CA ASP A 247 -4.02 -3.57 -10.79
C ASP A 247 -3.98 -2.14 -10.27
N ASP A 248 -3.13 -1.33 -10.90
CA ASP A 248 -2.92 0.12 -10.70
C ASP A 248 -4.16 0.83 -10.13
N TYR A 249 -4.30 0.82 -8.81
CA TYR A 249 -5.46 1.37 -8.13
C TYR A 249 -5.34 2.88 -7.99
N LEU A 250 -4.11 3.39 -8.11
CA LEU A 250 -3.75 4.78 -7.95
C LEU A 250 -4.14 5.60 -9.18
N LEU A 251 -3.92 5.12 -10.41
CA LEU A 251 -4.33 5.86 -11.61
C LEU A 251 -5.85 6.13 -11.64
N PRO A 252 -6.74 5.15 -11.41
CA PRO A 252 -8.17 5.43 -11.29
C PRO A 252 -8.47 6.35 -10.10
N ALA A 253 -7.70 6.30 -9.00
CA ALA A 253 -7.91 7.17 -7.84
C ALA A 253 -7.55 8.61 -8.18
N ALA A 254 -6.45 8.82 -8.89
CA ALA A 254 -6.02 10.11 -9.41
C ALA A 254 -7.04 10.69 -10.40
N ARG A 255 -7.68 9.87 -11.24
CA ARG A 255 -8.78 10.29 -12.12
C ARG A 255 -9.99 10.82 -11.33
N GLU A 256 -10.44 10.08 -10.31
CA GLU A 256 -11.55 10.55 -9.48
C GLU A 256 -11.17 11.77 -8.63
N LEU A 257 -9.93 11.80 -8.12
CA LEU A 257 -9.40 12.93 -7.38
C LEU A 257 -9.35 14.20 -8.23
N GLU A 258 -8.96 14.08 -9.50
CA GLU A 258 -9.02 15.19 -10.46
C GLU A 258 -10.44 15.75 -10.57
N GLN A 259 -11.47 14.89 -10.57
CA GLN A 259 -12.86 15.33 -10.60
C GLN A 259 -13.31 15.98 -9.29
N VAL A 260 -12.80 15.50 -8.13
CA VAL A 260 -13.06 16.13 -6.82
C VAL A 260 -12.42 17.52 -6.72
N LEU A 261 -11.26 17.72 -7.34
CA LEU A 261 -10.54 18.99 -7.34
C LEU A 261 -11.11 20.01 -8.35
N LYS A 262 -11.76 19.54 -9.43
CA LYS A 262 -12.49 20.42 -10.35
C LYS A 262 -13.73 21.02 -9.66
N PRO A 263 -14.13 22.28 -9.93
CA PRO A 263 -13.54 23.27 -10.85
C PRO A 263 -12.62 24.32 -10.18
N ALA A 264 -12.73 24.55 -8.86
CA ALA A 264 -12.07 25.67 -8.17
C ALA A 264 -10.65 25.37 -7.65
N HIS A 265 -10.26 24.08 -7.58
CA HIS A 265 -9.01 23.62 -6.99
C HIS A 265 -8.20 22.78 -7.98
N ALA A 266 -8.36 23.04 -9.27
CA ALA A 266 -7.66 22.32 -10.32
C ALA A 266 -6.14 22.46 -10.15
N VAL A 267 -5.42 21.38 -10.43
CA VAL A 267 -3.96 21.30 -10.42
C VAL A 267 -3.48 20.76 -11.76
N ARG A 268 -2.21 21.03 -12.08
CA ARG A 268 -1.56 20.47 -13.28
C ARG A 268 -0.96 19.09 -13.02
N TYR A 269 -0.60 18.81 -11.76
CA TYR A 269 0.06 17.57 -11.37
C TYR A 269 -0.64 16.97 -10.15
N ILE A 270 -1.00 15.70 -10.23
CA ILE A 270 -1.46 14.86 -9.12
C ILE A 270 -0.37 13.82 -8.87
N VAL A 271 0.33 13.97 -7.77
CA VAL A 271 1.48 13.14 -7.40
C VAL A 271 1.06 12.18 -6.29
N MET A 272 1.30 10.89 -6.50
CA MET A 272 1.07 9.83 -5.53
C MET A 272 2.28 8.91 -5.42
N GLY A 273 2.23 7.97 -4.48
CA GLY A 273 3.17 6.86 -4.35
C GLY A 273 2.44 5.64 -3.79
N HIS A 274 3.14 4.85 -2.97
CA HIS A 274 2.65 3.71 -2.18
C HIS A 274 2.82 2.32 -2.81
N ASP A 275 2.48 2.14 -4.09
CA ASP A 275 2.54 0.81 -4.72
C ASP A 275 3.93 0.42 -5.28
N HIS A 276 4.89 1.34 -5.16
CA HIS A 276 6.28 1.23 -5.61
C HIS A 276 6.46 1.19 -7.14
N ASN A 277 5.39 1.38 -7.93
CA ASN A 277 5.44 1.35 -9.38
C ASN A 277 5.48 2.77 -9.94
N ALA A 278 6.66 3.21 -10.37
CA ALA A 278 6.79 4.52 -11.00
C ALA A 278 5.95 4.59 -12.27
N ALA A 279 5.14 5.65 -12.42
CA ALA A 279 4.16 5.78 -13.50
C ALA A 279 3.94 7.25 -13.86
N LEU A 280 3.61 7.50 -15.12
CA LEU A 280 3.36 8.84 -15.65
C LEU A 280 2.23 8.76 -16.68
N GLU A 281 1.09 9.35 -16.36
CA GLU A 281 -0.11 9.25 -17.21
C GLU A 281 -0.78 10.61 -17.37
N ARG A 282 -1.30 10.88 -18.57
CA ARG A 282 -2.09 12.09 -18.83
C ARG A 282 -3.53 11.84 -18.39
N LEU A 283 -4.05 12.69 -17.50
CA LEU A 283 -5.47 12.74 -17.15
C LEU A 283 -6.21 13.71 -18.07
N GLU A 284 -7.43 14.12 -17.73
CA GLU A 284 -8.20 15.06 -18.56
C GLU A 284 -7.55 16.46 -18.57
N ARG A 285 -7.15 16.97 -17.40
CA ARG A 285 -6.63 18.33 -17.18
C ARG A 285 -5.30 18.36 -16.43
N ALA A 286 -4.98 17.31 -15.69
CA ALA A 286 -3.73 17.14 -14.97
C ALA A 286 -2.87 16.01 -15.55
N TRP A 287 -1.66 15.89 -15.03
CA TRP A 287 -0.82 14.70 -15.13
C TRP A 287 -0.87 13.93 -13.82
N TYR A 288 -1.00 12.62 -13.91
CA TYR A 288 -0.75 11.70 -12.82
C TYR A 288 0.72 11.30 -12.81
N VAL A 289 1.36 11.39 -11.65
CA VAL A 289 2.75 10.98 -11.44
C VAL A 289 2.81 10.07 -10.22
N ASN A 290 3.25 8.84 -10.41
CA ASN A 290 3.67 7.96 -9.32
C ASN A 290 5.19 8.00 -9.21
N THR A 291 5.69 8.41 -8.04
CA THR A 291 7.14 8.54 -7.82
C THR A 291 7.85 7.19 -7.65
N GLY A 292 7.12 6.08 -7.50
CA GLY A 292 7.68 4.77 -7.24
C GLY A 292 8.15 4.64 -5.79
N ALA A 293 9.32 4.05 -5.58
CA ALA A 293 9.89 3.83 -4.25
C ALA A 293 11.41 3.88 -4.28
N TRP A 294 12.03 4.23 -3.15
CA TRP A 294 13.47 4.16 -2.92
C TRP A 294 13.80 2.86 -2.19
N VAL A 295 13.76 1.76 -2.94
CA VAL A 295 13.97 0.40 -2.41
C VAL A 295 14.83 -0.40 -3.37
N GLN A 296 15.48 -1.44 -2.84
CA GLN A 296 16.16 -2.44 -3.66
C GLN A 296 15.12 -3.33 -4.34
N ILE A 297 15.10 -3.29 -5.66
CA ILE A 297 14.23 -4.15 -6.47
C ILE A 297 15.05 -5.33 -6.99
N TYR A 298 14.49 -6.52 -6.84
CA TYR A 298 15.08 -7.76 -7.30
C TYR A 298 14.35 -8.23 -8.56
N GLU A 299 15.10 -8.62 -9.57
CA GLU A 299 14.51 -9.15 -10.80
C GLU A 299 13.76 -10.46 -10.53
N LYS A 300 12.63 -10.64 -11.20
CA LYS A 300 11.74 -11.81 -11.04
C LYS A 300 12.41 -13.10 -11.52
N LYS A 301 13.40 -12.99 -12.40
CA LYS A 301 14.22 -14.07 -12.99
C LYS A 301 15.61 -13.50 -13.25
N GLY A 302 16.67 -14.20 -12.83
CA GLY A 302 18.05 -13.73 -13.00
C GLY A 302 18.89 -13.99 -11.74
N PRO A 303 20.17 -13.62 -11.75
CA PRO A 303 20.96 -13.56 -10.51
C PRO A 303 20.27 -12.65 -9.49
N ILE A 304 20.46 -12.92 -8.19
CA ILE A 304 19.94 -12.06 -7.10
C ILE A 304 20.80 -10.80 -7.06
N GLU A 305 20.59 -9.93 -8.03
CA GLU A 305 21.19 -8.60 -8.10
C GLU A 305 20.07 -7.61 -7.76
N GLY A 306 20.20 -6.96 -6.60
CA GLY A 306 19.31 -5.89 -6.19
C GLY A 306 19.71 -4.62 -6.93
N ARG A 307 18.78 -4.02 -7.67
CA ARG A 307 18.97 -2.70 -8.27
C ARG A 307 18.22 -1.67 -7.44
N GLU A 308 18.93 -0.67 -6.92
CA GLU A 308 18.28 0.48 -6.29
C GLU A 308 17.58 1.32 -7.37
N LEU A 309 16.27 1.45 -7.23
CA LEU A 309 15.51 2.45 -8.00
C LEU A 309 15.35 3.66 -7.10
N LEU A 310 16.07 4.73 -7.43
CA LEU A 310 15.94 6.03 -6.76
C LEU A 310 15.15 6.95 -7.68
N THR A 311 13.86 6.66 -7.83
CA THR A 311 12.95 7.41 -8.70
C THR A 311 12.37 8.63 -7.98
N PHE A 312 12.24 9.74 -8.69
CA PHE A 312 11.69 10.97 -8.13
C PHE A 312 11.05 11.84 -9.21
N PHE A 313 10.08 12.65 -8.80
CA PHE A 313 9.46 13.65 -9.64
C PHE A 313 10.17 14.99 -9.46
N ARG A 314 10.64 15.59 -10.56
CA ARG A 314 11.19 16.95 -10.56
C ARG A 314 10.18 17.94 -11.12
N LEU A 315 9.84 18.94 -10.32
CA LEU A 315 8.98 20.05 -10.72
C LEU A 315 9.76 21.37 -10.60
N ALA A 316 10.34 21.83 -11.71
CA ALA A 316 11.04 23.11 -11.74
C ALA A 316 10.08 24.29 -11.52
N TRP A 317 10.59 25.38 -10.96
CA TRP A 317 9.82 26.61 -10.81
C TRP A 317 9.49 27.21 -12.19
N GLY A 318 8.22 27.61 -12.40
CA GLY A 318 7.76 28.16 -13.68
C GLY A 318 7.57 27.14 -14.82
N TYR A 319 7.80 25.85 -14.58
CA TYR A 319 7.60 24.81 -15.60
C TYR A 319 6.16 24.28 -15.61
N GLU A 320 5.48 24.41 -16.75
CA GLU A 320 4.09 24.01 -16.95
C GLU A 320 3.89 22.84 -17.92
N GLY A 321 4.97 22.18 -18.34
CA GLY A 321 4.96 21.15 -19.37
C GLY A 321 4.75 19.72 -18.86
N THR A 322 5.29 18.76 -19.61
CA THR A 322 5.23 17.33 -19.26
C THR A 322 6.06 17.04 -18.00
N PRO A 323 5.53 16.32 -17.00
CA PRO A 323 6.25 16.09 -15.75
C PRO A 323 7.55 15.32 -15.98
N GLU A 324 8.61 15.69 -15.26
CA GLU A 324 9.88 14.98 -15.31
C GLU A 324 9.93 13.90 -14.23
N LEU A 325 9.59 12.67 -14.61
CA LEU A 325 9.85 11.49 -13.80
C LEU A 325 11.27 10.99 -14.07
N LEU A 326 12.12 11.09 -13.06
CA LEU A 326 13.54 10.84 -13.14
C LEU A 326 13.94 9.66 -12.26
N ARG A 327 15.11 9.13 -12.53
CA ARG A 327 15.80 8.14 -11.72
C ARG A 327 17.25 8.60 -11.52
N TRP A 328 17.76 8.49 -10.31
CA TRP A 328 19.20 8.68 -10.08
C TRP A 328 20.02 7.55 -10.74
N ASP A 329 21.08 7.92 -11.45
CA ASP A 329 22.05 7.02 -12.05
C ASP A 329 23.42 7.24 -11.38
N ASP A 330 23.82 6.28 -10.54
CA ASP A 330 25.08 6.34 -9.80
C ASP A 330 26.31 6.32 -10.73
N ALA A 331 26.22 5.65 -11.88
CA ALA A 331 27.34 5.56 -12.83
C ALA A 331 27.54 6.90 -13.54
N ALA A 332 26.46 7.61 -13.83
CA ALA A 332 26.51 8.94 -14.44
C ALA A 332 26.71 10.06 -13.39
N GLY A 333 26.46 9.79 -12.11
CA GLY A 333 26.43 10.80 -11.06
C GLY A 333 25.35 11.87 -11.30
N ALA A 334 24.30 11.53 -12.04
CA ALA A 334 23.30 12.47 -12.51
C ALA A 334 21.90 11.83 -12.66
N PRO A 335 20.81 12.62 -12.60
CA PRO A 335 19.48 12.12 -12.91
C PRO A 335 19.30 11.78 -14.39
N ALA A 336 18.72 10.61 -14.67
CA ALA A 336 18.28 10.20 -16.00
C ALA A 336 16.74 10.18 -16.07
N ARG A 337 16.16 10.47 -17.25
CA ARG A 337 14.71 10.36 -17.44
C ARG A 337 14.29 8.89 -17.38
N LEU A 338 13.26 8.60 -16.58
CA LEU A 338 12.73 7.24 -16.49
C LEU A 338 11.98 6.92 -17.79
N THR A 339 12.43 5.89 -18.50
CA THR A 339 11.73 5.37 -19.68
C THR A 339 10.75 4.29 -19.21
N LEU A 340 9.47 4.63 -19.16
CA LEU A 340 8.37 3.73 -18.81
C LEU A 340 8.10 2.79 -20.00
N GLY A 341 8.90 1.73 -20.13
CA GLY A 341 8.74 0.81 -21.27
C GLY A 341 9.35 -0.58 -21.14
N LEU A 342 9.95 -0.96 -20.00
CA LEU A 342 10.78 -2.19 -19.94
C LEU A 342 10.82 -2.87 -18.56
N LEU A 343 9.80 -2.71 -17.70
CA LEU A 343 9.73 -3.45 -16.43
C LEU A 343 8.78 -4.66 -16.46
N ASP A 344 8.07 -4.89 -17.58
CA ASP A 344 7.24 -6.07 -17.79
C ASP A 344 7.81 -6.98 -18.89
N ALA A 345 8.68 -7.92 -18.48
CA ALA A 345 8.94 -9.17 -19.19
C ALA A 345 9.27 -10.31 -18.21
#